data_AF-A0A117RA02-F1
#
_entry.id   AF-A0A117RA02-F1
#
_cell.length_a   1.000
_cell.length_b   1.000
_cell.length_c   1.000
_cell.angle_alpha   90.00
_cell.angle_beta   90.00
_cell.angle_gamma   90.00
#
_symmetry.space_group_name_H-M   'P 1'
#
loop_
_entity.id
_entity.type
_entity.pdbx_description
1 polymer ?
#
loop_
_entity_poly.entity_id
_entity_poly.type
_entity_poly.pdbx_seq_one_letter_code
_entity_poly.pdbx_strand_id
1 'polypeptide(L)'
;MSTAHDPVPYEEGSSQGYSERAADRFELVRHARRYLVASGPCPRCNAHLEIPIVTEAVRALGNGGPASGGTEVPMYCECEGEHPGRPDGEEGCGAYWLLVVPGDLT
;
A
#
# COMPACT_ATOMS: atom_id res chain seq x y z
N MET A 1 1.60 5.90 -22.78
CA MET A 1 0.68 6.30 -21.69
C MET A 1 1.57 6.47 -20.48
N SER A 2 1.90 7.71 -20.10
CA SER A 2 2.75 7.94 -18.92
C SER A 2 1.91 7.68 -17.68
N THR A 3 2.17 6.57 -17.00
CA THR A 3 1.76 6.36 -15.62
C THR A 3 2.29 7.57 -14.84
N ALA A 4 1.42 8.34 -14.19
CA ALA A 4 1.84 9.53 -13.46
C ALA A 4 2.82 9.11 -12.35
N HIS A 5 4.09 9.44 -12.50
CA HIS A 5 5.16 9.16 -11.53
C HIS A 5 5.98 10.42 -11.38
N ASP A 6 6.12 10.87 -10.14
CA ASP A 6 6.87 12.05 -9.76
C ASP A 6 8.22 11.62 -9.15
N PRO A 7 9.36 12.04 -9.72
CA PRO A 7 10.69 11.63 -9.27
C PRO A 7 11.13 12.40 -8.01
N VAL A 8 10.37 12.23 -6.92
CA VAL A 8 10.70 12.81 -5.61
C VAL A 8 12.00 12.20 -5.06
N PRO A 9 12.81 12.94 -4.27
CA PRO A 9 13.96 12.36 -3.60
C PRO A 9 13.56 11.18 -2.72
N TYR A 10 14.39 10.14 -2.65
CA TYR A 10 14.16 9.03 -1.72
C TYR A 10 14.08 9.56 -0.28
N GLU A 11 13.04 9.16 0.44
CA GLU A 11 12.86 9.50 1.84
C GLU A 11 12.04 8.38 2.48
N GLU A 12 12.68 7.63 3.37
CA GLU A 12 12.00 6.60 4.12
C GLU A 12 11.13 7.24 5.20
N GLY A 13 9.82 7.02 5.14
CA GLY A 13 8.91 7.66 6.08
C GLY A 13 7.44 7.41 5.84
N SER A 14 6.66 7.74 6.86
CA SER A 14 5.20 7.73 6.83
C SER A 14 4.62 9.03 7.34
N SER A 15 3.38 9.30 6.95
CA SER A 15 2.59 10.40 7.48
C SER A 15 1.12 10.00 7.52
N GLN A 16 0.34 10.61 8.42
CA GLN A 16 -1.12 10.41 8.45
C GLN A 16 -1.76 10.72 7.09
N GLY A 17 -1.28 11.77 6.41
CA GLY A 17 -1.74 12.12 5.08
C GLY A 17 -1.45 11.06 4.00
N TYR A 18 -0.47 10.16 4.20
CA TYR A 18 -0.26 9.03 3.29
C TYR A 18 -1.36 7.99 3.44
N SER A 19 -1.70 7.63 4.67
CA SER A 19 -2.79 6.68 4.94
C SER A 19 -4.15 7.21 4.49
N GLU A 20 -4.45 8.49 4.74
CA GLU A 20 -5.69 9.14 4.27
C GLU A 20 -5.78 9.12 2.74
N ARG A 21 -4.72 9.56 2.06
CA ARG A 21 -4.69 9.56 0.60
C ARG A 21 -4.71 8.16 -0.02
N ALA A 22 -4.21 7.16 0.69
CA ALA A 22 -4.28 5.78 0.24
C ALA A 22 -5.69 5.20 0.44
N ALA A 23 -6.31 5.44 1.60
CA ALA A 23 -7.69 5.03 1.88
C ALA A 23 -8.70 5.59 0.84
N ASP A 24 -8.47 6.83 0.38
CA ASP A 24 -9.32 7.47 -0.63
C ASP A 24 -9.10 6.96 -2.06
N ARG A 25 -7.91 6.42 -2.38
CA ARG A 25 -7.46 6.21 -3.77
C ARG A 25 -7.07 4.77 -4.12
N PHE A 26 -6.94 3.90 -3.13
CA PHE A 26 -6.74 2.48 -3.36
C PHE A 26 -8.07 1.75 -3.45
N GLU A 27 -8.18 0.91 -4.47
CA GLU A 27 -9.25 -0.06 -4.62
C GLU A 27 -8.76 -1.43 -4.17
N LEU A 28 -9.60 -2.17 -3.44
CA LEU A 28 -9.32 -3.53 -3.00
C LEU A 28 -10.14 -4.51 -3.82
N VAL A 29 -9.48 -5.28 -4.67
CA VAL A 29 -10.12 -6.27 -5.55
C VAL A 29 -9.81 -7.67 -5.06
N ARG A 30 -10.86 -8.47 -4.82
CA ARG A 30 -10.71 -9.89 -4.49
C ARG A 30 -10.42 -10.69 -5.76
N HIS A 31 -9.18 -11.16 -5.89
CA HIS A 31 -8.76 -12.00 -7.02
C HIS A 31 -8.93 -13.51 -6.73
N ALA A 32 -8.74 -13.94 -5.48
CA ALA A 32 -9.00 -15.32 -5.07
C ALA A 32 -9.46 -15.40 -3.60
N ARG A 33 -9.83 -16.61 -3.15
CA ARG A 33 -10.30 -16.85 -1.77
C ARG A 33 -9.34 -16.35 -0.69
N ARG A 34 -8.02 -16.36 -0.95
CA ARG A 34 -6.97 -15.99 0.00
C ARG A 34 -6.15 -14.77 -0.41
N TYR A 35 -6.58 -14.06 -1.44
CA TYR A 35 -5.76 -13.07 -2.12
C TYR A 35 -6.60 -11.89 -2.59
N LEU A 36 -6.23 -10.70 -2.10
CA LEU A 36 -6.71 -9.41 -2.57
C LEU A 36 -5.58 -8.71 -3.31
N VAL A 37 -5.91 -7.80 -4.21
CA VAL A 37 -4.97 -6.84 -4.78
C VAL A 37 -5.42 -5.45 -4.35
N ALA A 38 -4.51 -4.69 -3.77
CA ALA A 38 -4.69 -3.26 -3.52
C ALA A 38 -4.10 -2.48 -4.69
N SER A 39 -4.96 -1.84 -5.48
CA SER A 39 -4.56 -1.08 -6.67
C SER A 39 -4.81 0.41 -6.44
N GLY A 40 -3.79 1.24 -6.66
CA GLY A 40 -3.91 2.68 -6.43
C GLY A 40 -2.59 3.44 -6.56
N PRO A 41 -2.63 4.79 -6.61
CA PRO A 41 -1.43 5.61 -6.72
C PRO A 41 -0.70 5.70 -5.38
N CYS A 42 0.63 5.55 -5.40
CA CYS A 42 1.49 5.87 -4.26
C CYS A 42 1.13 7.26 -3.71
N PRO A 43 0.89 7.39 -2.39
CA PRO A 43 0.46 8.67 -1.81
C PRO A 43 1.54 9.76 -1.85
N ARG A 44 2.79 9.42 -2.22
CA ARG A 44 3.93 10.34 -2.32
C ARG A 44 4.36 10.59 -3.77
N CYS A 45 4.77 9.56 -4.52
CA CYS A 45 5.29 9.71 -5.88
C CYS A 45 4.24 9.51 -6.98
N ASN A 46 2.99 9.25 -6.62
CA ASN A 46 1.85 9.08 -7.52
C ASN A 46 1.89 7.88 -8.49
N ALA A 47 3.00 7.13 -8.54
CA ALA A 47 3.09 5.90 -9.34
C ALA A 47 1.95 4.94 -8.99
N HIS A 48 1.32 4.37 -10.00
CA HIS A 48 0.30 3.35 -9.80
C HIS A 48 0.94 2.05 -9.30
N LEU A 49 0.38 1.48 -8.25
CA LEU A 49 0.85 0.27 -7.59
C LEU A 49 -0.26 -0.79 -7.63
N GLU A 50 0.13 -2.06 -7.72
CA GLU A 50 -0.75 -3.22 -7.60
C GLU A 50 -0.15 -4.17 -6.56
N ILE A 51 -0.53 -3.99 -5.30
CA ILE A 51 0.13 -4.66 -4.19
C ILE A 51 -0.68 -5.90 -3.78
N PRO A 52 -0.11 -7.12 -3.85
CA PRO A 52 -0.74 -8.34 -3.37
C PRO A 52 -0.93 -8.36 -1.85
N ILE A 53 -2.14 -8.65 -1.38
CA ILE A 53 -2.45 -8.85 0.05
C ILE A 53 -2.95 -10.28 0.28
N VAL A 54 -2.19 -11.05 1.05
CA VAL A 54 -2.55 -12.41 1.47
C VAL A 54 -3.47 -12.34 2.69
N THR A 55 -4.75 -12.72 2.55
CA THR A 55 -5.76 -12.48 3.59
C THR A 55 -5.53 -13.28 4.88
N GLU A 56 -4.82 -14.41 4.80
CA GLU A 56 -4.43 -15.18 5.98
C GLU A 56 -3.40 -14.42 6.86
N ALA A 57 -2.47 -13.69 6.23
CA ALA A 57 -1.54 -12.82 6.95
C ALA A 57 -2.29 -11.65 7.61
N VAL A 58 -3.30 -11.10 6.93
CA VAL A 58 -4.16 -10.04 7.49
C VAL A 58 -4.94 -10.53 8.72
N ARG A 59 -5.51 -11.75 8.69
CA ARG A 59 -6.19 -12.34 9.85
C ARG A 59 -5.26 -12.58 11.03
N ALA A 60 -3.98 -12.86 10.79
CA ALA A 60 -3.00 -13.01 11.85
C ALA A 60 -2.64 -11.67 12.53
N LEU A 61 -2.68 -10.56 11.78
CA LEU A 61 -2.46 -9.20 12.30
C LEU A 61 -3.67 -8.70 13.11
N GLY A 62 -4.89 -9.02 12.68
CA GLY A 62 -6.11 -8.71 13.42
C GLY A 62 -6.31 -9.72 14.56
N ASN A 63 -5.86 -9.41 15.78
CA ASN A 63 -5.87 -10.22 17.00
C ASN A 63 -7.21 -10.97 17.35
N GLY A 64 -7.64 -11.96 16.57
CA GLY A 64 -8.65 -12.99 16.89
C GLY A 64 -10.06 -12.53 17.33
N GLY A 65 -10.32 -11.24 17.43
CA GLY A 65 -11.60 -10.68 17.86
C GLY A 65 -12.63 -10.61 16.73
N PRO A 66 -13.94 -10.48 17.05
CA PRO A 66 -14.96 -10.30 16.03
C PRO A 66 -14.62 -9.09 15.15
N ALA A 67 -14.63 -9.30 13.83
CA ALA A 67 -14.26 -8.31 12.82
C ALA A 67 -15.30 -7.18 12.75
N SER A 68 -15.24 -6.25 13.69
CA SER A 68 -15.97 -4.98 13.63
C SER A 68 -14.94 -3.85 13.53
N GLY A 69 -14.35 -3.65 12.33
CA GLY A 69 -13.45 -2.51 12.13
C GLY A 69 -12.49 -2.58 10.93
N GLY A 70 -12.25 -3.77 10.35
CA GLY A 70 -11.18 -3.95 9.35
C GLY A 70 -9.81 -4.14 9.99
N THR A 71 -8.82 -4.51 9.18
CA THR A 71 -7.44 -4.74 9.62
C THR A 71 -6.50 -3.78 8.91
N GLU A 72 -5.63 -3.12 9.68
CA GLU A 72 -4.55 -2.30 9.12
C GLU A 72 -3.44 -3.19 8.55
N VAL A 73 -3.12 -3.00 7.29
CA VAL A 73 -2.04 -3.70 6.58
C VAL A 73 -0.95 -2.68 6.24
N PRO A 74 0.31 -2.90 6.65
CA PRO A 74 1.41 -2.04 6.24
C PRO A 74 1.70 -2.21 4.75
N MET A 75 1.76 -1.08 4.05
CA MET A 75 2.03 -0.99 2.62
C MET A 75 3.28 -0.14 2.41
N TYR A 76 4.04 -0.47 1.37
CA TYR A 76 5.26 0.22 1.00
C TYR A 76 5.16 0.60 -0.48
N CYS A 77 5.77 1.72 -0.86
CA CYS A 77 5.91 2.07 -2.26
C CYS A 77 6.90 1.12 -2.93
N GLU A 78 6.47 0.34 -3.91
CA GLU A 78 7.30 -0.61 -4.68
C GLU A 78 7.49 -0.18 -6.15
N CYS A 79 7.31 1.10 -6.47
CA CYS A 79 7.46 1.57 -7.85
C CYS A 79 8.91 1.50 -8.36
N GLU A 80 9.08 1.17 -9.64
CA GLU A 80 10.40 1.09 -10.28
C GLU A 80 10.94 2.45 -10.77
N GLY A 81 10.14 3.52 -10.66
CA GLY A 81 10.51 4.85 -11.14
C GLY A 81 11.75 5.43 -10.44
N GLU A 82 12.41 6.39 -11.09
CA GLU A 82 13.63 7.02 -10.57
C GLU A 82 13.34 7.91 -9.36
N HIS A 83 14.18 7.77 -8.31
CA HIS A 83 14.13 8.58 -7.10
C HIS A 83 15.55 9.03 -6.72
N PRO A 84 15.87 10.34 -6.78
CA PRO A 84 17.19 10.84 -6.42
C PRO A 84 17.59 10.45 -4.99
N GLY A 85 18.80 9.92 -4.83
CA GLY A 85 19.33 9.52 -3.53
C GLY A 85 18.80 8.18 -2.99
N ARG A 86 18.08 7.39 -3.82
CA ARG A 86 17.69 6.03 -3.45
C ARG A 86 18.94 5.16 -3.21
N PRO A 87 19.06 4.49 -2.05
CA PRO A 87 20.17 3.59 -1.78
C PRO A 87 20.19 2.39 -2.73
N ASP A 88 21.38 1.80 -2.92
CA ASP A 88 21.53 0.57 -3.70
C ASP A 88 20.73 -0.57 -3.06
N GLY A 89 19.92 -1.26 -3.86
CA GLY A 89 19.08 -2.38 -3.42
C GLY A 89 17.72 -1.99 -2.86
N GLU A 90 17.42 -0.70 -2.73
CA GLU A 90 16.10 -0.22 -2.32
C GLU A 90 15.17 0.01 -3.53
N GLU A 91 13.87 -0.18 -3.29
CA GLU A 91 12.80 0.02 -4.27
C GLU A 91 11.88 1.19 -3.87
N GLY A 92 11.18 1.75 -4.86
CA GLY A 92 10.21 2.82 -4.61
C GLY A 92 10.81 4.15 -4.14
N CYS A 93 9.95 4.96 -3.53
CA CYS A 93 10.28 6.29 -3.03
C CYS A 93 10.59 6.34 -1.52
N GLY A 94 10.54 5.20 -0.82
CA GLY A 94 10.70 5.11 0.65
C GLY A 94 9.41 5.36 1.46
N ALA A 95 8.31 5.76 0.81
CA ALA A 95 7.06 5.98 1.53
C ALA A 95 6.40 4.66 1.98
N TYR A 96 5.91 4.63 3.21
CA TYR A 96 5.05 3.55 3.73
C TYR A 96 3.81 4.10 4.44
N TRP A 97 2.73 3.32 4.47
CA TRP A 97 1.43 3.71 5.05
C TRP A 97 0.68 2.49 5.58
N LEU A 98 -0.38 2.75 6.34
CA LEU A 98 -1.34 1.71 6.76
C LEU A 98 -2.57 1.80 5.87
N LEU A 99 -2.96 0.67 5.28
CA LEU A 99 -4.20 0.55 4.53
C LEU A 99 -5.18 -0.30 5.33
N VAL A 100 -6.39 0.22 5.57
CA VAL A 100 -7.44 -0.54 6.24
C VAL A 100 -8.09 -1.47 5.23
N VAL A 101 -7.98 -2.79 5.48
CA VAL A 101 -8.68 -3.82 4.71
C VAL A 101 -9.98 -4.17 5.46
N PRO A 102 -11.15 -3.93 4.86
CA PRO A 102 -12.43 -4.29 5.47
C PRO A 102 -12.53 -5.78 5.87
N GLY A 103 -13.19 -6.05 6.99
CA GLY A 103 -13.27 -7.41 7.56
C GLY A 103 -14.01 -8.43 6.66
N ASP A 104 -14.91 -7.96 5.81
CA ASP A 104 -15.61 -8.76 4.79
C ASP A 104 -14.71 -9.12 3.58
N LEU A 105 -13.57 -8.44 3.44
CA LEU A 105 -12.54 -8.75 2.45
C LEU A 105 -11.45 -9.71 2.99
N THR A 106 -11.31 -9.84 4.31
CA THR A 106 -10.36 -10.76 4.96
C THR A 106 -10.94 -12.13 5.23
#